data_AF-Q8RVS9-F1
#
_entry.id   AF-Q8RVS9-F1
#
_cell.length_a   1.000
_cell.length_b   1.000
_cell.length_c   1.000
_cell.angle_alpha   90.00
_cell.angle_beta   90.00
_cell.angle_gamma   90.00
#
_symmetry.space_group_name_H-M   'P 1'
#
loop_
_entity.id
_entity.type
_entity.pdbx_description
1 polymer ?
#
loop_
_entity_poly.entity_id
_entity_poly.type
_entity_poly.pdbx_seq_one_letter_code
_entity_poly.pdbx_strand_id
1 'polypeptide(L)'
;IAEKLIAVIEEVGPENVVQVITDNDPVCRAAGLLIEEKYDHIQWMPCIAHTLSLALKDVFSPNNTGDVAFKDSHWISEVVEDAIMIKNFIINHTMISSILSEFSKLKILAISNTRFASDLVMLKRFRLIKQSLIMLVISDKWWPVYCNDNMEQAQLVK
;
A
#
# COMPACT_ATOMS: atom_id res chain seq x y z
N ILE A 1 -3.41 13.02 -23.05
CA ILE A 1 -2.43 13.52 -22.04
C ILE A 1 -1.42 14.45 -22.72
N ALA A 2 -0.77 14.03 -23.81
CA ALA A 2 0.19 14.84 -24.57
C ALA A 2 -0.34 16.23 -24.94
N GLU A 3 -1.54 16.34 -25.53
CA GLU A 3 -2.15 17.63 -25.91
C GLU A 3 -2.25 18.61 -24.72
N LYS A 4 -2.58 18.10 -23.53
CA LYS A 4 -2.68 18.92 -22.32
C LYS A 4 -1.30 19.36 -21.84
N LEU A 5 -0.31 18.48 -21.90
CA LEU A 5 1.08 18.81 -21.55
C LEU A 5 1.64 19.85 -22.51
N ILE A 6 1.39 19.69 -23.81
CA ILE A 6 1.76 20.65 -24.84
C ILE A 6 1.12 22.01 -24.55
N ALA A 7 -0.19 22.07 -24.30
CA ALA A 7 -0.86 23.33 -24.00
C ALA A 7 -0.22 24.08 -22.81
N VAL A 8 0.15 23.34 -21.75
CA VAL A 8 0.84 23.92 -20.58
C VAL A 8 2.27 24.37 -20.91
N ILE A 9 3.02 23.59 -21.71
CA ILE A 9 4.38 23.97 -22.14
C ILE A 9 4.34 25.25 -22.98
N GLU A 10 3.38 25.36 -23.91
CA GLU A 10 3.20 26.56 -24.72
C GLU A 10 2.77 27.78 -23.87
N GLU A 11 1.93 27.58 -22.84
CA GLU A 11 1.53 28.62 -21.90
C GLU A 11 2.71 29.14 -21.07
N VAL A 12 3.58 28.23 -20.60
CA VAL A 12 4.77 28.55 -19.80
C VAL A 12 5.92 29.12 -20.66
N GLY A 13 5.91 28.82 -21.96
CA GLY A 13 7.03 29.06 -22.87
C GLY A 13 7.96 27.85 -22.88
N PRO A 14 8.17 27.16 -24.03
CA PRO A 14 9.01 25.98 -24.11
C PRO A 14 10.43 26.19 -23.57
N GLU A 15 11.01 27.38 -23.74
CA GLU A 15 12.33 27.77 -23.26
C GLU A 15 12.46 27.79 -21.73
N ASN A 16 11.33 27.89 -21.01
CA ASN A 16 11.28 27.90 -19.55
C ASN A 16 11.05 26.50 -18.96
N VAL A 17 10.91 25.48 -19.81
CA VAL A 17 10.69 24.10 -19.41
C VAL A 17 11.90 23.26 -19.78
N VAL A 18 12.42 22.50 -18.81
CA VAL A 18 13.56 21.59 -19.01
C VAL A 18 13.15 20.12 -18.91
N GLN A 19 12.05 19.83 -18.22
CA GLN A 19 11.65 18.46 -17.93
C GLN A 19 10.16 18.33 -17.66
N VAL A 20 9.59 17.21 -18.10
CA VAL A 20 8.24 16.78 -17.76
C VAL A 20 8.32 15.46 -16.99
N ILE A 21 7.71 15.43 -15.80
CA ILE A 21 7.64 14.23 -14.96
C ILE A 21 6.18 13.77 -14.88
N THR A 22 5.91 12.54 -15.31
CA THR A 22 4.58 11.92 -15.22
C THR A 22 4.68 10.50 -14.67
N ASP A 23 3.55 9.86 -14.35
CA ASP A 23 3.54 8.47 -13.91
C ASP A 23 4.18 7.52 -14.95
N ASN A 24 4.70 6.37 -14.51
CA ASN A 24 5.31 5.36 -15.39
C ASN A 24 4.25 4.50 -16.13
N ASP A 25 3.00 4.97 -16.20
CA ASP A 25 1.93 4.30 -16.93
C ASP A 25 2.17 4.36 -18.45
N PRO A 26 1.81 3.33 -19.23
CA PRO A 26 1.98 3.33 -20.69
C PRO A 26 1.43 4.58 -21.39
N VAL A 27 0.29 5.13 -20.94
CA VAL A 27 -0.31 6.33 -21.54
C VAL A 27 0.52 7.58 -21.25
N CYS A 28 1.07 7.67 -20.04
CA CYS A 28 1.96 8.76 -19.62
C CYS A 28 3.31 8.68 -20.33
N ARG A 29 3.86 7.47 -20.52
CA ARG A 29 5.08 7.24 -21.30
C ARG A 29 4.89 7.66 -22.76
N ALA A 30 3.83 7.21 -23.41
CA ALA A 30 3.55 7.59 -24.79
C ALA A 30 3.41 9.11 -24.93
N ALA A 31 2.76 9.77 -23.97
CA ALA A 31 2.65 11.22 -23.96
C ALA A 31 4.01 11.91 -23.75
N GLY A 32 4.86 11.40 -22.86
CA GLY A 32 6.21 11.90 -22.62
C GLY A 32 7.10 11.84 -23.86
N LEU A 33 7.10 10.71 -24.56
CA LEU A 33 7.85 10.53 -25.81
C LEU A 33 7.43 11.54 -26.89
N LEU A 34 6.13 11.85 -27.00
CA LEU A 34 5.64 12.88 -27.92
C LEU A 34 6.12 14.30 -27.54
N ILE A 35 6.37 14.56 -26.25
CA ILE A 35 6.96 15.84 -25.81
C ILE A 35 8.44 15.90 -26.22
N GLU A 36 9.20 14.82 -25.99
CA GLU A 36 10.60 14.73 -26.37
C GLU A 36 10.81 14.85 -27.88
N GLU A 37 9.88 14.29 -28.68
CA GLU A 37 9.90 14.43 -30.15
C GLU A 37 9.56 15.85 -30.60
N LYS A 38 8.69 16.56 -29.86
CA LYS A 38 8.26 17.92 -30.23
C LYS A 38 9.26 18.99 -29.79
N TYR A 39 9.93 18.79 -28.66
CA TYR A 39 10.86 19.77 -28.07
C TYR A 39 12.18 19.09 -27.70
N ASP A 40 13.17 19.19 -28.57
CA ASP A 40 14.48 18.52 -28.42
C ASP A 40 15.19 18.78 -27.08
N HIS A 41 14.93 19.93 -26.43
CA HIS A 41 15.56 20.31 -25.16
C HIS A 41 14.77 19.89 -23.91
N ILE A 42 13.53 19.41 -24.05
CA ILE A 42 12.68 18.99 -22.93
C ILE A 42 12.76 17.48 -22.79
N GLN A 43 13.21 17.00 -21.63
CA GLN A 43 13.30 15.58 -21.34
C GLN A 43 12.05 15.08 -20.62
N TRP A 44 11.61 13.87 -20.91
CA TRP A 44 10.60 13.18 -20.12
C TRP A 44 11.26 12.21 -19.15
N MET A 45 10.76 12.18 -17.91
CA MET A 45 11.15 11.16 -16.94
C MET A 45 9.93 10.55 -16.25
N PRO A 46 9.95 9.23 -15.98
CA PRO A 46 8.94 8.62 -15.15
C PRO A 46 9.06 9.11 -13.71
N CYS A 47 7.93 9.20 -13.04
CA CYS A 47 7.84 9.57 -11.63
C CYS A 47 8.60 8.56 -10.77
N ILE A 48 9.62 9.03 -10.06
CA ILE A 48 10.44 8.19 -9.15
C ILE A 48 9.56 7.62 -8.04
N ALA A 49 8.63 8.43 -7.51
CA ALA A 49 7.68 7.94 -6.51
C ALA A 49 6.93 6.74 -7.08
N HIS A 50 6.28 6.90 -8.25
CA HIS A 50 5.56 5.84 -8.96
C HIS A 50 6.39 4.57 -9.16
N THR A 51 7.60 4.74 -9.68
CA THR A 51 8.54 3.64 -9.91
C THR A 51 8.86 2.88 -8.62
N LEU A 52 9.04 3.59 -7.50
CA LEU A 52 9.29 2.97 -6.21
C LEU A 52 8.08 2.15 -5.69
N SER A 53 6.83 2.59 -5.88
CA SER A 53 5.70 1.71 -5.50
C SER A 53 5.62 0.47 -6.35
N LEU A 54 5.90 0.55 -7.65
CA LEU A 54 5.85 -0.64 -8.50
C LEU A 54 6.89 -1.65 -8.01
N ALA A 55 8.14 -1.21 -7.80
CA ALA A 55 9.19 -2.06 -7.26
C ALA A 55 8.82 -2.66 -5.88
N LEU A 56 8.23 -1.87 -4.98
CA LEU A 56 7.77 -2.39 -3.69
C LEU A 56 6.61 -3.37 -3.85
N LYS A 57 5.66 -3.11 -4.76
CA LYS A 57 4.53 -4.01 -5.02
C LYS A 57 5.03 -5.37 -5.52
N ASP A 58 6.03 -5.38 -6.39
CA ASP A 58 6.63 -6.62 -6.89
C ASP A 58 7.30 -7.42 -5.75
N VAL A 59 7.94 -6.73 -4.80
CA VAL A 59 8.52 -7.35 -3.59
C VAL A 59 7.46 -7.90 -2.64
N PHE A 60 6.36 -7.17 -2.40
CA PHE A 60 5.30 -7.56 -1.46
C PHE A 60 4.25 -8.51 -2.07
N SER A 61 4.24 -8.70 -3.39
CA SER A 61 3.31 -9.57 -4.11
C SER A 61 4.00 -10.38 -5.21
N PRO A 62 5.03 -11.17 -4.87
CA PRO A 62 5.90 -11.81 -5.84
C PRO A 62 5.17 -12.81 -6.74
N ASN A 63 4.12 -13.45 -6.22
CA ASN A 63 3.29 -14.43 -6.93
C ASN A 63 2.57 -13.86 -8.17
N ASN A 64 2.41 -12.53 -8.26
CA ASN A 64 1.74 -11.87 -9.38
C ASN A 64 2.70 -11.50 -10.53
N THR A 65 4.01 -11.65 -10.34
CA THR A 65 5.03 -11.19 -11.31
C THR A 65 5.54 -12.31 -12.23
N GLY A 66 5.39 -13.58 -11.84
CA GLY A 66 5.97 -14.72 -12.55
C GLY A 66 7.51 -14.73 -12.54
N ASP A 67 8.13 -13.78 -11.83
CA ASP A 67 9.57 -13.57 -11.82
C ASP A 67 10.25 -14.42 -10.75
N VAL A 68 11.19 -15.25 -11.19
CA VAL A 68 12.01 -16.13 -10.34
C VAL A 68 12.87 -15.34 -9.35
N ALA A 69 13.12 -14.06 -9.59
CA ALA A 69 13.91 -13.20 -8.72
C ALA A 69 13.31 -13.05 -7.31
N PHE A 70 11.99 -13.21 -7.16
CA PHE A 70 11.32 -13.04 -5.87
C PHE A 70 10.84 -14.34 -5.23
N LYS A 71 11.28 -15.49 -5.74
CA LYS A 71 10.88 -16.81 -5.22
C LYS A 71 11.25 -16.98 -3.74
N ASP A 72 12.41 -16.46 -3.33
CA ASP A 72 12.87 -16.47 -1.94
C ASP A 72 12.16 -15.44 -1.04
N SER A 73 11.38 -14.54 -1.64
CA SER A 73 10.62 -13.48 -0.96
C SER A 73 9.14 -13.85 -0.74
N HIS A 74 8.74 -15.10 -1.02
CA HIS A 74 7.35 -15.57 -0.85
C HIS A 74 6.79 -15.35 0.57
N TRP A 75 7.63 -15.52 1.59
CA TRP A 75 7.23 -15.30 2.99
C TRP A 75 6.75 -13.86 3.25
N ILE A 76 7.19 -12.88 2.44
CA ILE A 76 6.76 -11.49 2.56
C ILE A 76 5.28 -11.37 2.23
N SER A 77 4.82 -12.02 1.15
CA SER A 77 3.39 -12.02 0.80
C SER A 77 2.54 -12.67 1.89
N GLU A 78 2.99 -13.81 2.45
CA GLU A 78 2.28 -14.49 3.54
C GLU A 78 2.11 -13.56 4.76
N VAL A 79 3.20 -12.89 5.17
CA VAL A 79 3.15 -11.94 6.30
C VAL A 79 2.24 -10.73 6.00
N VAL A 80 2.23 -10.24 4.76
CA VAL A 80 1.33 -9.15 4.35
C VAL A 80 -0.13 -9.61 4.38
N GLU A 81 -0.44 -10.78 3.85
CA GLU A 81 -1.79 -11.36 3.84
C GLU A 81 -2.32 -11.56 5.26
N ASP A 82 -1.51 -12.13 6.16
CA ASP A 82 -1.84 -12.27 7.58
C ASP A 82 -2.11 -10.91 8.23
N ALA A 83 -1.25 -9.92 7.97
CA ALA A 83 -1.43 -8.57 8.50
C ALA A 83 -2.72 -7.93 7.98
N ILE A 84 -3.07 -8.10 6.70
CA ILE A 84 -4.32 -7.62 6.11
C ILE A 84 -5.52 -8.31 6.77
N MET A 85 -5.45 -9.61 6.98
CA MET A 85 -6.52 -10.38 7.64
C MET A 85 -6.76 -9.87 9.07
N ILE A 86 -5.70 -9.74 9.87
CA ILE A 86 -5.78 -9.21 11.24
C ILE A 86 -6.31 -7.76 11.23
N LYS A 87 -5.81 -6.93 10.30
CA LYS A 87 -6.25 -5.54 10.13
C LYS A 87 -7.76 -5.47 9.88
N ASN A 88 -8.23 -6.23 8.89
CA ASN A 88 -9.64 -6.26 8.50
C ASN A 88 -10.52 -6.78 9.63
N PHE A 89 -10.09 -7.84 10.32
CA PHE A 89 -10.78 -8.34 11.50
C PHE A 89 -10.95 -7.24 12.56
N ILE A 90 -9.85 -6.62 13.00
CA ILE A 90 -9.91 -5.62 14.08
C ILE A 90 -10.71 -4.37 13.66
N ILE A 91 -10.59 -3.92 12.41
CA ILE A 91 -11.34 -2.73 11.93
C ILE A 91 -12.84 -3.02 11.82
N ASN A 92 -13.22 -4.22 11.40
CA ASN A 92 -14.63 -4.58 11.19
C ASN A 92 -15.34 -4.92 12.51
N HIS A 93 -14.61 -5.30 13.56
CA HIS A 93 -15.14 -5.63 14.87
C HIS A 93 -14.92 -4.48 15.86
N THR A 94 -15.91 -3.59 16.00
CA THR A 94 -15.82 -2.36 16.81
C THR A 94 -15.48 -2.62 18.27
N MET A 95 -16.03 -3.68 18.86
CA MET A 95 -15.74 -4.08 20.25
C MET A 95 -14.29 -4.53 20.43
N ILE A 96 -13.76 -5.30 19.47
CA ILE A 96 -12.35 -5.71 19.45
C ILE A 96 -11.42 -4.50 19.33
N SER A 97 -11.76 -3.55 18.45
CA SER A 97 -11.03 -2.29 18.30
C SER A 97 -11.03 -1.47 19.61
N SER A 98 -12.15 -1.47 20.34
CA SER A 98 -12.25 -0.83 21.66
C SER A 98 -11.30 -1.47 22.67
N ILE A 99 -11.28 -2.79 22.78
CA ILE A 99 -10.36 -3.51 23.69
C ILE A 99 -8.90 -3.22 23.32
N LEU A 100 -8.55 -3.23 22.03
CA LEU A 100 -7.18 -2.91 21.59
C LEU A 100 -6.75 -1.50 22.03
N SER A 101 -7.68 -0.54 22.05
CA SER A 101 -7.41 0.83 22.47
C SER A 101 -7.08 0.97 23.96
N GLU A 102 -7.46 -0.01 24.79
CA GLU A 102 -7.04 -0.08 26.19
C GLU A 102 -5.55 -0.43 26.33
N PHE A 103 -5.01 -1.21 25.40
CA PHE A 103 -3.62 -1.68 25.40
C PHE A 103 -2.67 -0.83 24.55
N SER A 104 -3.19 0.07 23.72
CA SER A 104 -2.40 0.88 22.79
C SER A 104 -3.01 2.26 22.56
N LYS A 105 -2.19 3.30 22.67
CA LYS A 105 -2.53 4.65 22.18
C LYS A 105 -2.52 4.74 20.65
N LEU A 106 -1.88 3.78 19.97
CA LEU A 106 -1.77 3.71 18.52
C LEU A 106 -2.86 2.78 17.96
N LYS A 107 -3.60 3.27 16.98
CA LYS A 107 -4.60 2.49 16.25
C LYS A 107 -3.99 1.73 15.08
N ILE A 108 -4.66 0.67 14.65
CA ILE A 108 -4.41 0.06 13.34
C ILE A 108 -4.74 1.09 12.25
N LEU A 109 -3.90 1.14 11.23
CA LEU A 109 -4.08 2.08 10.13
C LEU A 109 -4.99 1.48 9.05
N ALA A 110 -6.11 2.15 8.77
CA ALA A 110 -6.95 1.90 7.61
C ALA A 110 -6.35 2.63 6.39
N ILE A 111 -5.22 2.16 5.88
CA ILE A 111 -4.60 2.75 4.69
C ILE A 111 -5.35 2.21 3.46
N SER A 112 -5.76 3.12 2.57
CA SER A 112 -6.30 2.74 1.25
C SER A 112 -5.19 2.14 0.40
N ASN A 113 -5.49 1.06 -0.34
CA ASN A 113 -4.55 0.36 -1.24
C ASN A 113 -3.99 1.26 -2.37
N THR A 114 -4.46 2.50 -2.49
CA THR A 114 -4.15 3.40 -3.61
C THR A 114 -2.90 4.26 -3.41
N ARG A 115 -2.11 4.08 -2.35
CA ARG A 115 -0.91 4.90 -2.10
C ARG A 115 0.31 4.07 -1.69
N PHE A 116 1.43 4.44 -2.30
CA PHE A 116 2.80 3.98 -2.04
C PHE A 116 3.00 3.39 -0.65
N ALA A 117 3.52 2.16 -0.61
CA ALA A 117 4.01 1.51 0.61
C ALA A 117 2.94 1.29 1.72
N SER A 118 1.65 1.20 1.36
CA SER A 118 0.58 0.88 2.32
C SER A 118 0.91 -0.35 3.16
N ASP A 119 1.45 -1.39 2.52
CA ASP A 119 1.78 -2.65 3.18
C ASP A 119 2.96 -2.47 4.12
N LEU A 120 4.02 -1.79 3.69
CA LEU A 120 5.17 -1.49 4.54
C LEU A 120 4.78 -0.60 5.74
N VAL A 121 3.94 0.42 5.55
CA VAL A 121 3.49 1.31 6.62
C VAL A 121 2.59 0.55 7.60
N MET A 122 1.70 -0.32 7.09
CA MET A 122 0.89 -1.22 7.89
C MET A 122 1.80 -2.15 8.71
N LEU A 123 2.75 -2.85 8.09
CA LEU A 123 3.67 -3.76 8.80
C LEU A 123 4.51 -3.02 9.85
N LYS A 124 4.99 -1.81 9.54
CA LYS A 124 5.65 -0.94 10.53
C LYS A 124 4.73 -0.62 11.71
N ARG A 125 3.45 -0.34 11.45
CA ARG A 125 2.45 -0.12 12.52
C ARG A 125 2.27 -1.37 13.36
N PHE A 126 2.10 -2.53 12.74
CA PHE A 126 1.96 -3.84 13.43
C PHE A 126 3.14 -4.10 14.36
N ARG A 127 4.37 -3.81 13.92
CA ARG A 127 5.56 -3.92 14.77
C ARG A 127 5.49 -3.04 16.01
N LEU A 128 4.99 -1.81 15.89
CA LEU A 128 4.85 -0.87 17.02
C LEU A 128 3.77 -1.31 18.02
N ILE A 129 2.68 -1.93 17.54
CA ILE A 129 1.56 -2.38 18.39
C ILE A 129 1.62 -3.87 18.73
N LYS A 130 2.73 -4.57 18.41
CA LYS A 130 2.86 -6.02 18.56
C LYS A 130 2.48 -6.48 19.98
N GLN A 131 3.00 -5.82 21.00
CA GLN A 131 2.70 -6.19 22.38
C GLN A 131 1.22 -6.00 22.70
N SER A 132 0.60 -4.92 22.23
CA SER A 132 -0.82 -4.66 22.43
C SER A 132 -1.72 -5.66 21.70
N LEU A 133 -1.32 -6.14 20.51
CA LEU A 133 -2.00 -7.22 19.80
C LEU A 133 -1.93 -8.54 20.56
N ILE A 134 -0.78 -8.85 21.19
CA ILE A 134 -0.64 -10.02 22.05
C ILE A 134 -1.57 -9.87 23.27
N MET A 135 -1.52 -8.72 23.96
CA MET A 135 -2.36 -8.42 25.12
C MET A 135 -3.85 -8.51 24.79
N LEU A 136 -4.27 -8.07 23.60
CA LEU A 136 -5.63 -8.19 23.12
C LEU A 136 -6.09 -9.66 23.18
N VAL A 137 -5.36 -10.58 22.56
CA VAL A 137 -5.77 -11.99 22.44
C VAL A 137 -5.71 -12.74 23.77
N ILE A 138 -4.73 -12.43 24.64
CA ILE A 138 -4.63 -13.08 25.96
C ILE A 138 -5.54 -12.46 27.02
N SER A 139 -6.22 -11.35 26.72
CA SER A 139 -7.11 -10.70 27.69
C SER A 139 -8.38 -11.52 27.90
N ASP A 140 -8.85 -11.58 29.14
CA ASP A 140 -10.14 -12.22 29.48
C ASP A 140 -11.35 -11.54 28.78
N LYS A 141 -11.14 -10.33 28.24
CA LYS A 141 -12.14 -9.57 27.49
C LYS A 141 -12.30 -10.02 26.05
N TRP A 142 -11.27 -10.65 25.46
CA TRP A 142 -11.29 -11.06 24.05
C TRP A 142 -12.29 -12.17 23.77
N TRP A 143 -12.21 -13.26 24.53
CA TRP A 143 -12.98 -14.47 24.28
C TRP A 143 -14.50 -14.24 24.28
N PRO A 144 -15.09 -13.53 25.27
CA PRO A 144 -16.53 -13.25 25.26
C PRO A 144 -16.99 -12.44 24.05
N VAL A 145 -16.18 -11.48 23.59
CA VAL A 145 -16.51 -10.64 22.43
C VAL A 145 -16.38 -11.43 21.13
N TYR A 146 -15.30 -12.21 20.98
CA TYR A 146 -15.07 -13.04 19.80
C TYR A 146 -16.19 -14.09 19.62
N CYS A 147 -16.59 -14.79 20.69
CA CYS A 147 -17.63 -15.80 20.64
C CYS A 147 -19.01 -15.23 20.28
N ASN A 148 -19.34 -14.04 20.76
CA ASN A 148 -20.63 -13.41 20.50
C ASN A 148 -20.71 -12.86 19.06
N ASP A 149 -19.60 -12.40 18.49
CA ASP A 149 -19.54 -11.88 17.12
C ASP A 149 -19.45 -13.00 16.05
N ASN A 150 -18.95 -14.19 16.40
CA ASN A 150 -18.66 -15.27 15.44
C ASN A 150 -18.92 -16.67 16.02
N MET A 151 -20.17 -16.93 16.41
CA MET A 151 -20.57 -18.16 17.11
C MET A 151 -20.23 -19.47 16.37
N GLU A 152 -20.30 -19.50 15.04
CA GLU A 152 -20.00 -20.70 14.24
C GLU A 152 -18.49 -21.00 14.18
N GLN A 153 -17.65 -19.99 13.96
CA GLN A 153 -16.20 -20.16 13.89
C GLN A 153 -15.57 -20.37 15.28
N ALA A 154 -16.14 -19.76 16.32
CA ALA A 154 -15.64 -19.90 17.69
C ALA A 154 -15.73 -21.34 18.23
N GLN A 155 -16.60 -22.19 17.67
CA GLN A 155 -16.71 -23.60 18.04
C GLN A 155 -15.54 -24.45 17.52
N LEU A 156 -14.84 -23.99 16.47
CA LEU A 156 -13.74 -24.72 15.82
C LEU A 156 -12.37 -24.49 16.48
N VAL A 157 -12.25 -23.50 17.36
CA VAL A 157 -10.99 -23.07 18.01
C VAL A 157 -10.82 -23.72 19.40
N LYS A 158 -11.72 -24.65 19.78
CA LYS A 158 -11.70 -25.35 21.06
C LYS A 158 -10.74 -26.54 21.09
#